data_AF-A0A7K4NDS8-F1
#
_entry.id   AF-A0A7K4NDS8-F1
#
_cell.length_a   1.000
_cell.length_b   1.000
_cell.length_c   1.000
_cell.angle_alpha   90.00
_cell.angle_beta   90.00
_cell.angle_gamma   90.00
#
_symmetry.space_group_name_H-M   'P 1'
#
loop_
_entity.id
_entity.type
_entity.pdbx_description
1 polymer ?
#
loop_
_entity_poly.entity_id
_entity_poly.type
_entity_poly.pdbx_seq_one_letter_code
_entity_poly.pdbx_strand_id
1 'polypeptide(L)'
;VGVSNLVTVHIIVMNTVGSVDSSVEINGMLTRCPVIIDGDRFGFSVANIGDLDGDGVNDLAVGAYLDDGGGSNRGAVHIMFMNTDGSVDSTVEINDTTTNGPVLANGDSFGFSVANIDDLDGNGVNDLAVGAYSDDGDSSNRGAVHILFLDNGDVTITSSSGDSGDTVSSNTLSYTATFSESVTDFVVGDITVTGTANGGSPVASNFAGSGTTYTFDVVITSYGTVSVSIAARVATDDSWNEYNTASNTYTLTISTPTTSPCSRFAILGNCGTIAINNDVYRIIDTWTNVPTTEVLVGQPVTVTLSTPNSPTHTKIPFASVHTEVFSVPLNYEQSAHVDYSIMNNQVTYVSQSQLFQVAGATHRIVQDPDAKNLEMFEVVFTMIFAKPMETSHVVVETKNKFGIPETLYLMSALKVNENLQQALTLEEKSKFSIVDPESVMKPLGFVDPEKDPSHYVKRYLTEPKYKEWFDRNFPTYTIYDAIGITFAEYQEIESQLVDPEPEMDPEPEMEMDPEPEMEMDPEPEPTKKEKSKRQRR
;
A
#
# COMPACT_ATOMS: atom_id res chain seq x y z
N VAL A 1 51.69 19.67 28.96
CA VAL A 1 50.76 20.47 28.13
C VAL A 1 50.39 19.59 26.95
N GLY A 2 49.19 19.05 26.79
CA GLY A 2 48.14 18.62 27.71
C GLY A 2 47.66 17.30 27.11
N VAL A 3 47.29 16.34 27.95
CA VAL A 3 46.72 15.05 27.51
C VAL A 3 45.47 15.35 26.67
N SER A 4 45.50 15.02 25.38
CA SER A 4 44.29 14.90 24.57
C SER A 4 43.42 13.86 25.26
N ASN A 5 42.18 14.22 25.56
CA ASN A 5 41.21 13.29 26.14
C ASN A 5 40.79 12.32 25.03
N LEU A 6 41.65 11.36 24.69
CA LEU A 6 41.28 10.25 23.84
C LEU A 6 40.18 9.46 24.55
N VAL A 7 39.02 9.37 23.92
CA VAL A 7 37.87 8.62 24.44
C VAL A 7 37.81 7.28 23.70
N THR A 8 37.60 6.20 24.44
CA THR A 8 37.86 4.83 23.96
C THR A 8 36.79 3.89 24.50
N VAL A 9 36.26 2.99 23.68
CA VAL A 9 35.43 1.87 24.13
C VAL A 9 36.32 0.63 24.29
N HIS A 10 36.15 -0.09 25.41
CA HIS A 10 36.86 -1.35 25.65
C HIS A 10 35.86 -2.50 25.65
N ILE A 11 36.06 -3.46 24.74
CA ILE A 11 35.31 -4.72 24.73
C ILE A 11 36.09 -5.73 25.55
N ILE A 12 35.42 -6.36 26.52
CA ILE A 12 36.00 -7.40 27.37
C ILE A 12 35.30 -8.72 27.04
N VAL A 13 36.00 -9.62 26.36
CA VAL A 13 35.49 -10.96 26.06
C VAL A 13 35.71 -11.83 27.29
N MET A 14 34.63 -12.39 27.84
CA MET A 14 34.68 -13.24 29.04
C MET A 14 34.59 -14.71 28.61
N ASN A 15 35.42 -15.57 29.20
CA ASN A 15 35.28 -17.01 29.04
C ASN A 15 34.21 -17.61 29.97
N THR A 16 33.85 -18.87 29.73
CA THR A 16 32.78 -19.58 30.47
C THR A 16 33.04 -19.76 31.97
N VAL A 17 34.25 -19.44 32.44
CA VAL A 17 34.63 -19.45 33.86
C VAL A 17 34.72 -18.05 34.48
N GLY A 18 34.30 -17.00 33.74
CA GLY A 18 34.21 -15.62 34.22
C GLY A 18 35.54 -14.87 34.27
N SER A 19 36.54 -15.30 33.49
CA SER A 19 37.81 -14.56 33.33
C SER A 19 37.90 -13.91 31.95
N VAL A 20 38.64 -12.80 31.86
CA VAL A 20 38.86 -12.07 30.59
C VAL A 20 39.71 -12.93 29.66
N ASP A 21 39.18 -13.22 28.48
CA ASP A 21 39.83 -13.97 27.42
C ASP A 21 40.64 -13.04 26.50
N SER A 22 40.02 -11.95 26.05
CA SER A 22 40.64 -10.91 25.24
C SER A 22 40.03 -9.53 25.49
N SER A 23 40.75 -8.48 25.09
CA SER A 23 40.22 -7.11 25.10
C SER A 23 40.57 -6.37 23.82
N VAL A 24 39.59 -5.66 23.25
CA VAL A 24 39.77 -4.79 22.09
C VAL A 24 39.44 -3.36 22.49
N GLU A 25 40.32 -2.44 22.11
CA GLU A 25 40.12 -0.99 22.29
C GLU A 25 39.66 -0.39 20.97
N ILE A 26 38.52 0.30 20.98
CA ILE A 26 37.97 1.03 19.84
C ILE A 26 38.21 2.53 20.08
N ASN A 27 39.00 3.15 19.20
CA ASN A 27 39.35 4.57 19.26
C ASN A 27 39.47 5.18 17.85
N GLY A 28 39.55 6.51 17.77
CA GLY A 28 39.60 7.25 16.50
C GLY A 28 40.85 7.05 15.63
N MET A 29 41.78 6.17 16.01
CA MET A 29 42.97 5.83 15.21
C MET A 29 42.80 4.55 14.38
N LEU A 30 41.69 3.84 14.51
CA LEU A 30 41.40 2.61 13.76
C LEU A 30 40.76 2.92 12.40
N THR A 31 41.15 2.17 11.37
CA THR A 31 40.45 2.17 10.08
C THR A 31 39.03 1.65 10.29
N ARG A 32 38.01 2.32 9.72
CA ARG A 32 36.58 1.94 9.79
C ARG A 32 35.85 2.27 11.12
N CYS A 33 36.46 3.11 11.95
CA CYS A 33 35.79 3.76 13.09
C CYS A 33 35.30 5.17 12.73
N PRO A 34 34.38 5.76 13.51
CA PRO A 34 33.88 7.11 13.26
C PRO A 34 35.03 8.12 13.37
N VAL A 35 34.89 9.27 12.70
CA VAL A 35 35.82 10.39 12.88
C VAL A 35 35.56 10.99 14.27
N ILE A 36 36.21 10.45 15.29
CA ILE A 36 36.07 10.91 16.67
C ILE A 36 36.99 12.11 16.89
N ILE A 37 36.42 13.27 17.24
CA ILE A 37 37.18 14.50 17.52
C ILE A 37 37.44 14.60 19.03
N ASP A 38 38.58 15.21 19.39
CA ASP A 38 38.93 15.49 20.78
C ASP A 38 37.87 16.39 21.44
N GLY A 39 37.00 15.82 22.27
CA GLY A 39 36.00 16.58 23.01
C GLY A 39 34.62 15.93 23.04
N ASP A 40 34.30 15.10 22.05
CA ASP A 40 32.93 14.64 21.75
C ASP A 40 32.37 13.64 22.77
N ARG A 41 33.24 13.13 23.67
CA ARG A 41 32.88 12.14 24.71
C ARG A 41 32.33 10.84 24.13
N PHE A 42 32.82 10.43 22.96
CA PHE A 42 32.52 9.13 22.37
C PHE A 42 32.71 7.96 23.36
N GLY A 43 31.73 7.09 23.54
CA GLY A 43 31.80 6.01 24.53
C GLY A 43 31.27 6.39 25.92
N PHE A 44 30.62 7.54 26.05
CA PHE A 44 29.98 7.95 27.31
C PHE A 44 28.82 7.04 27.69
N SER A 45 28.06 6.58 26.69
CA SER A 45 27.02 5.57 26.82
C SER A 45 27.25 4.47 25.78
N VAL A 46 26.94 3.22 26.15
CA VAL A 46 27.06 2.05 25.27
C VAL A 46 25.88 1.14 25.52
N ALA A 47 25.24 0.66 24.45
CA ALA A 47 24.20 -0.36 24.49
C ALA A 47 24.55 -1.49 23.52
N ASN A 48 24.27 -2.73 23.93
CA ASN A 48 24.17 -3.84 22.98
C ASN A 48 22.83 -3.71 22.25
N ILE A 49 22.84 -3.80 20.93
CA ILE A 49 21.64 -3.59 20.12
C ILE A 49 21.15 -4.84 19.39
N GLY A 50 21.76 -5.99 19.69
CA GLY A 50 21.55 -7.23 18.93
C GLY A 50 22.37 -7.25 17.64
N ASP A 51 22.20 -8.32 16.87
CA ASP A 51 22.78 -8.48 15.53
C ASP A 51 21.91 -7.71 14.54
N LEU A 52 22.33 -6.49 14.22
CA LEU A 52 21.57 -5.60 13.36
C LEU A 52 21.82 -5.99 11.91
N ASP A 53 23.05 -6.28 11.46
CA ASP A 53 23.31 -6.59 10.04
C ASP A 53 23.14 -8.07 9.63
N GLY A 54 22.73 -8.93 10.57
CA GLY A 54 22.41 -10.33 10.33
C GLY A 54 23.62 -11.23 10.09
N ASP A 55 24.82 -10.80 10.49
CA ASP A 55 26.07 -11.54 10.28
C ASP A 55 26.35 -12.60 11.38
N GLY A 56 25.49 -12.65 12.40
CA GLY A 56 25.59 -13.54 13.55
C GLY A 56 26.40 -12.97 14.72
N VAL A 57 26.80 -11.70 14.67
CA VAL A 57 27.54 -10.96 15.69
C VAL A 57 26.67 -9.84 16.24
N ASN A 58 26.67 -9.65 17.56
CA ASN A 58 25.93 -8.52 18.13
C ASN A 58 26.67 -7.20 17.93
N ASP A 59 25.90 -6.18 17.56
CA ASP A 59 26.33 -4.82 17.32
C ASP A 59 26.15 -3.92 18.56
N LEU A 60 26.72 -2.71 18.48
CA LEU A 60 26.72 -1.74 19.57
C LEU A 60 26.19 -0.37 19.11
N ALA A 61 25.44 0.30 19.99
CA ALA A 61 25.19 1.73 19.88
C ALA A 61 26.02 2.47 20.92
N VAL A 62 26.71 3.53 20.50
CA VAL A 62 27.65 4.28 21.33
C VAL A 62 27.39 5.78 21.26
N GLY A 63 27.14 6.41 22.41
CA GLY A 63 26.86 7.84 22.48
C GLY A 63 28.12 8.71 22.53
N ALA A 64 28.07 9.84 21.82
CA ALA A 64 29.05 10.92 21.81
C ALA A 64 28.32 12.24 22.08
N TYR A 65 27.99 12.50 23.35
CA TYR A 65 27.03 13.56 23.69
C TYR A 65 27.53 14.99 23.49
N LEU A 66 28.83 15.19 23.25
CA LEU A 66 29.40 16.51 22.91
C LEU A 66 29.81 16.59 21.44
N ASP A 67 29.36 15.65 20.61
CA ASP A 67 29.64 15.68 19.18
C ASP A 67 29.15 16.97 18.52
N ASP A 68 30.00 17.50 17.63
CA ASP A 68 29.83 18.78 16.93
C ASP A 68 29.42 18.62 15.45
N GLY A 69 29.26 17.39 14.94
CA GLY A 69 29.00 17.07 13.53
C GLY A 69 27.74 17.72 12.95
N GLY A 70 26.72 17.89 13.80
CA GLY A 70 25.48 18.60 13.49
C GLY A 70 25.47 20.08 13.86
N GLY A 71 26.41 20.53 14.68
CA GLY A 71 26.43 21.84 15.34
C GLY A 71 26.95 21.73 16.77
N SER A 72 27.18 22.86 17.44
CA SER A 72 27.94 22.85 18.69
C SER A 72 27.28 22.03 19.81
N ASN A 73 27.94 20.95 20.23
CA ASN A 73 27.53 19.99 21.26
C ASN A 73 26.08 19.53 21.10
N ARG A 74 25.64 19.27 19.86
CA ARG A 74 24.31 18.66 19.63
C ARG A 74 24.31 17.20 20.09
N GLY A 75 25.45 16.54 19.95
CA GLY A 75 25.64 15.14 20.30
C GLY A 75 25.21 14.19 19.18
N ALA A 76 25.73 12.97 19.24
CA ALA A 76 25.49 11.91 18.27
C ALA A 76 25.41 10.53 18.93
N VAL A 77 24.83 9.57 18.21
CA VAL A 77 24.94 8.13 18.50
C VAL A 77 25.58 7.45 17.30
N HIS A 78 26.58 6.62 17.55
CA HIS A 78 27.20 5.80 16.52
C HIS A 78 26.74 4.34 16.66
N ILE A 79 26.19 3.80 15.59
CA ILE A 79 25.96 2.37 15.44
C ILE A 79 27.27 1.75 14.96
N MET A 80 27.72 0.70 15.63
CA MET A 80 28.96 -0.01 15.33
C MET A 80 28.64 -1.45 14.99
N PHE A 81 28.85 -1.79 13.73
CA PHE A 81 28.75 -3.16 13.25
C PHE A 81 30.02 -3.92 13.60
N MET A 82 29.89 -5.05 14.28
CA MET A 82 31.00 -5.68 15.00
C MET A 82 31.47 -6.98 14.32
N ASN A 83 32.78 -7.21 14.29
CA ASN A 83 33.34 -8.51 13.92
C ASN A 83 33.43 -9.44 15.13
N THR A 84 33.44 -10.75 14.88
CA THR A 84 33.64 -11.80 15.91
C THR A 84 34.92 -11.66 16.74
N ASP A 85 35.93 -10.96 16.24
CA ASP A 85 37.19 -10.70 16.95
C ASP A 85 37.15 -9.45 17.84
N GLY A 86 36.00 -8.76 17.89
CA GLY A 86 35.78 -7.53 18.65
C GLY A 86 36.21 -6.24 17.93
N SER A 87 36.69 -6.32 16.68
CA SER A 87 36.95 -5.15 15.85
C SER A 87 35.67 -4.63 15.19
N VAL A 88 35.67 -3.38 14.70
CA VAL A 88 34.51 -2.76 14.02
C VAL A 88 34.59 -3.04 12.52
N ASP A 89 33.51 -3.54 11.91
CA ASP A 89 33.37 -3.70 10.45
C ASP A 89 32.96 -2.37 9.80
N SER A 90 31.91 -1.73 10.29
CA SER A 90 31.45 -0.42 9.79
C SER A 90 30.77 0.38 10.90
N THR A 91 30.58 1.68 10.66
CA THR A 91 29.88 2.55 11.60
C THR A 91 28.94 3.50 10.90
N VAL A 92 27.76 3.68 11.47
CA VAL A 92 26.79 4.69 11.05
C VAL A 92 26.67 5.74 12.16
N GLU A 93 26.71 7.01 11.79
CA GLU A 93 26.48 8.12 12.71
C GLU A 93 25.04 8.62 12.60
N ILE A 94 24.39 8.77 13.76
CA ILE A 94 23.05 9.32 13.90
C ILE A 94 23.13 10.64 14.67
N ASN A 95 22.80 11.73 14.00
CA ASN A 95 22.70 13.08 14.55
C ASN A 95 21.56 13.85 13.87
N ASP A 96 21.51 15.18 14.00
CA ASP A 96 20.42 16.01 13.45
C ASP A 96 20.45 16.19 11.93
N THR A 97 21.51 15.74 11.27
CA THR A 97 21.62 15.73 9.81
C THR A 97 21.16 14.42 9.19
N THR A 98 20.94 13.39 10.00
CA THR A 98 20.44 12.09 9.56
C THR A 98 19.00 12.21 9.07
N THR A 99 18.70 11.63 7.90
CA THR A 99 17.32 11.56 7.38
C THR A 99 16.42 10.86 8.40
N ASN A 100 15.26 11.45 8.70
CA ASN A 100 14.36 10.99 9.77
C ASN A 100 15.00 10.92 11.18
N GLY A 101 16.16 11.57 11.36
CA GLY A 101 16.86 11.65 12.63
C GLY A 101 16.22 12.65 13.61
N PRO A 102 16.77 12.76 14.82
CA PRO A 102 16.29 13.70 15.83
C PRO A 102 16.48 15.15 15.37
N VAL A 103 15.57 16.04 15.74
CA VAL A 103 15.78 17.48 15.57
C VAL A 103 16.50 18.00 16.81
N LEU A 104 17.74 18.48 16.66
CA LEU A 104 18.58 18.92 17.78
C LEU A 104 19.04 20.37 17.62
N ALA A 105 19.12 21.08 18.74
CA ALA A 105 19.73 22.38 18.91
C ALA A 105 21.10 22.28 19.61
N ASN A 106 21.87 23.36 19.54
CA ASN A 106 23.20 23.41 20.15
C ASN A 106 23.11 23.22 21.67
N GLY A 107 23.81 22.21 22.19
CA GLY A 107 23.86 21.90 23.62
C GLY A 107 22.91 20.80 24.09
N ASP A 108 22.03 20.28 23.23
CA ASP A 108 21.01 19.29 23.59
C ASP A 108 21.59 17.98 24.16
N SER A 109 22.85 17.69 23.81
CA SER A 109 23.61 16.58 24.35
C SER A 109 22.99 15.20 24.05
N PHE A 110 22.52 15.01 22.82
CA PHE A 110 21.99 13.74 22.33
C PHE A 110 23.04 12.62 22.41
N GLY A 111 22.65 11.41 22.80
CA GLY A 111 23.59 10.31 23.04
C GLY A 111 24.16 10.27 24.46
N PHE A 112 23.69 11.12 25.38
CA PHE A 112 24.09 11.07 26.79
C PHE A 112 23.70 9.74 27.45
N SER A 113 22.58 9.17 27.07
CA SER A 113 22.16 7.81 27.45
C SER A 113 21.58 7.10 26.23
N VAL A 114 21.91 5.82 26.08
CA VAL A 114 21.37 4.97 25.01
C VAL A 114 20.87 3.69 25.66
N ALA A 115 19.67 3.25 25.28
CA ALA A 115 19.08 2.00 25.69
C ALA A 115 18.50 1.29 24.47
N ASN A 116 18.79 -0.01 24.35
CA ASN A 116 18.00 -0.91 23.53
C ASN A 116 16.64 -1.12 24.21
N ILE A 117 15.57 -0.99 23.43
CA ILE A 117 14.18 -1.12 23.90
C ILE A 117 13.44 -2.27 23.19
N ASP A 118 14.20 -3.23 22.66
CA ASP A 118 13.75 -4.30 21.77
C ASP A 118 12.99 -3.75 20.54
N ASP A 119 12.39 -4.64 19.76
CA ASP A 119 11.54 -4.31 18.60
C ASP A 119 10.19 -3.72 19.06
N LEU A 120 10.05 -2.40 18.97
CA LEU A 120 8.87 -1.68 19.45
C LEU A 120 7.77 -1.59 18.39
N ASP A 121 8.12 -1.56 17.10
CA ASP A 121 7.15 -1.41 15.99
C ASP A 121 6.76 -2.73 15.30
N GLY A 122 7.44 -3.83 15.62
CA GLY A 122 7.17 -5.17 15.12
C GLY A 122 7.82 -5.47 13.77
N ASN A 123 8.84 -4.72 13.36
CA ASN A 123 9.56 -4.92 12.10
C ASN A 123 10.67 -6.00 12.19
N GLY A 124 10.91 -6.57 13.37
CA GLY A 124 11.93 -7.59 13.61
C GLY A 124 13.33 -7.03 13.88
N VAL A 125 13.47 -5.72 14.02
CA VAL A 125 14.70 -5.00 14.31
C VAL A 125 14.58 -4.34 15.69
N ASN A 126 15.65 -4.35 16.50
CA ASN A 126 15.59 -3.70 17.80
C ASN A 126 15.68 -2.17 17.68
N ASP A 127 14.84 -1.47 18.43
CA ASP A 127 14.81 -0.01 18.48
C ASP A 127 15.65 0.56 19.63
N LEU A 128 15.88 1.88 19.57
CA LEU A 128 16.66 2.60 20.59
C LEU A 128 15.87 3.74 21.24
N ALA A 129 16.05 3.88 22.55
CA ALA A 129 15.75 5.10 23.28
C ALA A 129 17.06 5.85 23.56
N VAL A 130 17.14 7.10 23.11
CA VAL A 130 18.32 7.95 23.27
C VAL A 130 17.97 9.23 24.02
N GLY A 131 18.73 9.54 25.06
CA GLY A 131 18.55 10.74 25.87
C GLY A 131 19.34 11.93 25.32
N ALA A 132 18.66 13.07 25.22
CA ALA A 132 19.23 14.40 25.04
C ALA A 132 18.92 15.21 26.31
N TYR A 133 19.72 15.01 27.36
CA TYR A 133 19.35 15.46 28.71
C TYR A 133 19.30 17.00 28.88
N SER A 134 19.88 17.73 27.93
CA SER A 134 19.93 19.19 27.91
C SER A 134 19.03 19.81 26.84
N ASP A 135 18.21 19.00 26.15
CA ASP A 135 17.27 19.48 25.16
C ASP A 135 16.31 20.55 25.75
N ASP A 136 16.17 21.65 25.02
CA ASP A 136 15.38 22.80 25.40
C ASP A 136 13.86 22.62 25.19
N GLY A 137 13.40 21.61 24.45
CA GLY A 137 11.99 21.28 24.24
C GLY A 137 11.04 22.49 24.18
N ASP A 138 10.14 22.60 25.17
CA ASP A 138 9.27 23.76 25.38
C ASP A 138 9.80 24.77 26.43
N SER A 139 10.92 24.48 27.10
CA SER A 139 11.64 25.40 27.99
C SER A 139 13.06 24.92 28.28
N SER A 140 13.99 25.84 28.52
CA SER A 140 15.42 25.52 28.58
C SER A 140 15.83 24.31 29.43
N ASN A 141 16.63 23.42 28.84
CA ASN A 141 17.24 22.21 29.41
C ASN A 141 16.27 21.31 30.18
N ARG A 142 15.06 21.08 29.66
CA ARG A 142 14.13 20.10 30.25
C ARG A 142 14.55 18.66 29.97
N GLY A 143 15.31 18.46 28.91
CA GLY A 143 15.73 17.17 28.39
C GLY A 143 14.64 16.48 27.57
N ALA A 144 15.07 15.61 26.68
CA ALA A 144 14.23 14.79 25.83
C ALA A 144 14.72 13.34 25.78
N VAL A 145 13.80 12.45 25.41
CA VAL A 145 14.11 11.08 25.00
C VAL A 145 13.59 10.90 23.59
N HIS A 146 14.47 10.51 22.68
CA HIS A 146 14.14 10.20 21.30
C HIS A 146 14.01 8.69 21.16
N ILE A 147 12.94 8.25 20.50
CA ILE A 147 12.78 6.86 20.09
C ILE A 147 13.21 6.78 18.64
N LEU A 148 14.22 5.95 18.38
CA LEU A 148 14.76 5.71 17.05
C LEU A 148 14.26 4.34 16.64
N PHE A 149 13.35 4.34 15.67
CA PHE A 149 12.95 3.12 14.98
C PHE A 149 14.07 2.76 14.01
N LEU A 150 14.72 1.63 14.25
CA LEU A 150 15.79 1.15 13.38
C LEU A 150 15.20 0.22 12.32
N ASP A 151 15.75 0.28 11.12
CA ASP A 151 15.40 -0.59 10.02
C ASP A 151 16.69 -1.25 9.51
N ASN A 152 16.55 -2.46 8.98
CA ASN A 152 17.63 -3.25 8.43
C ASN A 152 17.65 -3.24 6.90
N GLY A 153 16.96 -2.28 6.28
CA GLY A 153 16.81 -2.19 4.84
C GLY A 153 16.01 -3.37 4.30
N ASP A 154 14.68 -3.29 4.30
CA ASP A 154 13.82 -4.41 3.88
C ASP A 154 14.14 -4.90 2.47
N VAL A 155 14.51 -6.19 2.33
CA VAL A 155 14.35 -6.94 1.08
C VAL A 155 13.11 -7.82 1.19
N THR A 156 12.07 -7.51 0.42
CA THR A 156 10.84 -8.29 0.38
C THR A 156 10.80 -9.12 -0.89
N ILE A 157 10.60 -10.43 -0.75
CA ILE A 157 10.30 -11.31 -1.89
C ILE A 157 8.79 -11.51 -1.96
N THR A 158 8.20 -11.30 -3.14
CA THR A 158 6.81 -11.64 -3.45
C THR A 158 6.75 -12.56 -4.66
N SER A 159 5.66 -13.31 -4.83
CA SER A 159 5.41 -14.08 -6.05
C SER A 159 4.05 -13.76 -6.62
N SER A 160 3.97 -13.72 -7.95
CA SER A 160 2.70 -13.68 -8.67
C SER A 160 2.03 -15.06 -8.76
N SER A 161 2.65 -16.11 -8.22
CA SER A 161 2.18 -17.50 -8.33
C SER A 161 1.38 -17.99 -7.12
N GLY A 162 1.39 -17.25 -6.01
CA GLY A 162 0.76 -17.59 -4.74
C GLY A 162 1.55 -17.01 -3.56
N ASP A 163 0.96 -16.99 -2.37
CA ASP A 163 1.56 -16.47 -1.14
C ASP A 163 2.60 -17.44 -0.55
N SER A 164 3.50 -16.95 0.31
CA SER A 164 4.51 -17.81 0.93
C SER A 164 3.84 -18.88 1.80
N GLY A 165 4.17 -20.14 1.55
CA GLY A 165 3.55 -21.32 2.15
C GLY A 165 2.48 -21.98 1.27
N ASP A 166 2.04 -21.32 0.20
CA ASP A 166 0.98 -21.84 -0.66
C ASP A 166 1.38 -23.10 -1.43
N THR A 167 0.36 -23.89 -1.77
CA THR A 167 0.49 -25.00 -2.70
C THR A 167 0.00 -24.58 -4.08
N VAL A 168 0.90 -24.59 -5.06
CA VAL A 168 0.66 -24.08 -6.42
C VAL A 168 0.87 -25.20 -7.45
N SER A 169 0.26 -25.04 -8.62
CA SER A 169 0.40 -25.98 -9.75
C SER A 169 0.86 -25.24 -11.01
N SER A 170 2.11 -24.75 -10.97
CA SER A 170 2.78 -24.10 -12.10
C SER A 170 4.10 -24.81 -12.44
N ASN A 171 4.53 -24.70 -13.70
CA ASN A 171 5.84 -25.16 -14.16
C ASN A 171 6.92 -24.06 -14.11
N THR A 172 6.52 -22.81 -13.85
CA THR A 172 7.39 -21.64 -13.73
C THR A 172 6.81 -20.72 -12.67
N LEU A 173 7.64 -20.27 -11.73
CA LEU A 173 7.24 -19.34 -10.67
C LEU A 173 7.96 -18.01 -10.87
N SER A 174 7.20 -16.92 -10.95
CA SER A 174 7.77 -15.57 -11.05
C SER A 174 7.81 -14.90 -9.69
N TYR A 175 8.93 -14.24 -9.40
CA TYR A 175 9.20 -13.56 -8.14
C TYR A 175 9.62 -12.12 -8.39
N THR A 176 9.30 -11.26 -7.41
CA THR A 176 9.76 -9.88 -7.34
C THR A 176 10.49 -9.69 -6.02
N ALA A 177 11.74 -9.23 -6.08
CA ALA A 177 12.49 -8.73 -4.95
C ALA A 177 12.39 -7.20 -4.93
N THR A 178 11.95 -6.67 -3.80
CA THR A 178 11.81 -5.24 -3.55
C THR A 178 12.70 -4.85 -2.38
N PHE A 179 13.65 -3.97 -2.62
CA PHE A 179 14.48 -3.33 -1.60
C PHE A 179 13.79 -2.04 -1.15
N SER A 180 13.91 -1.70 0.14
CA SER A 180 13.41 -0.44 0.72
C SER A 180 14.06 0.80 0.09
N GLU A 181 15.27 0.64 -0.46
CA GLU A 181 16.03 1.68 -1.15
C GLU A 181 16.72 1.17 -2.43
N SER A 182 17.32 2.10 -3.19
CA SER A 182 17.96 1.74 -4.47
C SER A 182 19.28 1.03 -4.20
N VAL A 183 19.39 -0.19 -4.75
CA VAL A 183 20.61 -0.97 -4.64
C VAL A 183 21.29 -1.18 -5.99
N THR A 184 22.61 -1.25 -5.98
CA THR A 184 23.50 -1.65 -7.07
C THR A 184 24.15 -3.01 -6.79
N ASP A 185 24.84 -3.57 -7.79
CA ASP A 185 25.54 -4.86 -7.74
C ASP A 185 24.71 -6.12 -7.42
N PHE A 186 23.40 -6.00 -7.17
CA PHE A 186 22.51 -7.15 -7.07
C PHE A 186 22.37 -7.86 -8.42
N VAL A 187 22.81 -9.12 -8.47
CA VAL A 187 22.80 -9.95 -9.67
C VAL A 187 22.09 -11.29 -9.42
N VAL A 188 21.75 -11.96 -10.51
CA VAL A 188 21.05 -13.26 -10.47
C VAL A 188 21.77 -14.34 -9.65
N GLY A 189 23.09 -14.23 -9.46
CA GLY A 189 23.90 -15.14 -8.66
C GLY A 189 23.68 -15.02 -7.15
N ASP A 190 23.11 -13.91 -6.72
CA ASP A 190 22.83 -13.60 -5.31
C ASP A 190 21.53 -14.25 -4.82
N ILE A 191 20.71 -14.73 -5.77
CA ILE A 191 19.47 -15.42 -5.49
C ILE A 191 19.76 -16.90 -5.26
N THR A 192 19.49 -17.36 -4.04
CA THR A 192 19.61 -18.77 -3.69
C THR A 192 18.25 -19.46 -3.89
N VAL A 193 18.19 -20.44 -4.78
CA VAL A 193 16.98 -21.26 -4.99
C VAL A 193 17.24 -22.68 -4.49
N THR A 194 16.40 -23.13 -3.56
CA THR A 194 16.47 -24.46 -2.93
C THR A 194 15.12 -25.18 -3.00
N GLY A 195 15.08 -26.42 -2.50
CA GLY A 195 13.87 -27.25 -2.46
C GLY A 195 13.91 -28.43 -3.44
N THR A 196 12.90 -29.29 -3.35
CA THR A 196 12.84 -30.57 -4.06
C THR A 196 12.20 -30.50 -5.45
N ALA A 197 11.53 -29.39 -5.79
CA ALA A 197 10.82 -29.20 -7.04
C ALA A 197 11.67 -28.62 -8.19
N ASN A 198 12.88 -28.11 -7.90
CA ASN A 198 13.78 -27.47 -8.86
C ASN A 198 14.97 -28.36 -9.29
N GLY A 199 14.85 -29.69 -9.20
CA GLY A 199 15.75 -30.63 -9.88
C GLY A 199 17.26 -30.54 -9.56
N GLY A 200 17.64 -29.83 -8.49
CA GLY A 200 19.05 -29.62 -8.11
C GLY A 200 19.81 -28.60 -8.97
N SER A 201 19.14 -27.75 -9.75
CA SER A 201 19.78 -26.74 -10.61
C SER A 201 19.22 -25.35 -10.29
N PRO A 202 19.98 -24.39 -9.73
CA PRO A 202 19.54 -23.02 -9.69
C PRO A 202 20.20 -22.25 -10.85
N VAL A 203 19.40 -21.55 -11.63
CA VAL A 203 19.55 -20.10 -11.62
C VAL A 203 18.15 -19.54 -11.80
N ALA A 204 17.76 -18.65 -10.90
CA ALA A 204 16.77 -17.64 -11.25
C ALA A 204 17.05 -17.19 -12.70
N SER A 205 16.02 -17.18 -13.53
CA SER A 205 16.12 -16.90 -14.96
C SER A 205 15.30 -15.65 -15.27
N ASN A 206 15.46 -15.08 -16.46
CA ASN A 206 14.76 -13.85 -16.83
C ASN A 206 14.97 -12.70 -15.82
N PHE A 207 16.15 -12.65 -15.18
CA PHE A 207 16.49 -11.61 -14.20
C PHE A 207 16.49 -10.23 -14.87
N ALA A 208 15.68 -9.32 -14.34
CA ALA A 208 15.53 -7.96 -14.82
C ALA A 208 15.20 -7.02 -13.66
N GLY A 209 15.37 -5.71 -13.87
CA GLY A 209 15.12 -4.68 -12.86
C GLY A 209 16.34 -3.83 -12.55
N SER A 210 16.16 -2.85 -11.67
CA SER A 210 17.19 -1.90 -11.24
C SER A 210 16.69 -1.07 -10.06
N GLY A 211 17.61 -0.51 -9.27
CA GLY A 211 17.27 0.35 -8.13
C GLY A 211 16.61 -0.46 -7.03
N THR A 212 15.35 -0.18 -6.73
CA THR A 212 14.62 -0.84 -5.63
C THR A 212 13.94 -2.15 -6.04
N THR A 213 13.81 -2.50 -7.32
CA THR A 213 12.95 -3.62 -7.73
C THR A 213 13.59 -4.48 -8.81
N TYR A 214 13.57 -5.79 -8.56
CA TYR A 214 14.10 -6.84 -9.44
C TYR A 214 13.12 -7.99 -9.59
N THR A 215 13.03 -8.56 -10.78
CA THR A 215 12.16 -9.70 -11.10
C THR A 215 12.96 -10.87 -11.66
N PHE A 216 12.50 -12.09 -11.40
CA PHE A 216 13.11 -13.31 -11.91
C PHE A 216 12.17 -14.51 -11.84
N ASP A 217 12.48 -15.54 -12.62
CA ASP A 217 11.69 -16.76 -12.76
C ASP A 217 12.46 -18.00 -12.28
N VAL A 218 11.73 -18.92 -11.63
CA VAL A 218 12.22 -20.24 -11.24
C VAL A 218 11.46 -21.32 -12.00
N VAL A 219 12.19 -22.13 -12.77
CA VAL A 219 11.61 -23.25 -13.54
C VAL A 219 11.43 -24.47 -12.64
N ILE A 220 10.29 -25.12 -12.73
CA ILE A 220 9.92 -26.28 -11.94
C ILE A 220 10.09 -27.56 -12.76
N THR A 221 10.78 -28.55 -12.19
CA THR A 221 11.12 -29.81 -12.87
C THR A 221 10.50 -31.04 -12.20
N SER A 222 10.05 -30.91 -10.95
CA SER A 222 9.44 -31.97 -10.15
C SER A 222 8.44 -31.40 -9.16
N TYR A 223 7.65 -32.28 -8.53
CA TYR A 223 6.83 -31.92 -7.38
C TYR A 223 7.67 -31.82 -6.12
N GLY A 224 7.26 -30.98 -5.17
CA GLY A 224 8.03 -30.71 -3.97
C GLY A 224 8.03 -29.23 -3.60
N THR A 225 9.00 -28.79 -2.80
CA THR A 225 9.09 -27.38 -2.39
C THR A 225 10.04 -26.61 -3.31
N VAL A 226 9.79 -25.31 -3.43
CA VAL A 226 10.73 -24.31 -3.93
C VAL A 226 10.85 -23.23 -2.87
N SER A 227 12.07 -22.94 -2.44
CA SER A 227 12.37 -21.85 -1.54
C SER A 227 13.39 -20.94 -2.19
N VAL A 228 13.05 -19.66 -2.30
CA VAL A 228 13.91 -18.61 -2.85
C VAL A 228 14.37 -17.73 -1.72
N SER A 229 15.67 -17.45 -1.63
CA SER A 229 16.20 -16.54 -0.63
C SER A 229 17.20 -15.56 -1.21
N ILE A 230 17.21 -14.35 -0.65
CA ILE A 230 18.21 -13.32 -0.88
C ILE A 230 18.91 -13.13 0.46
N ALA A 231 20.22 -13.33 0.49
CA ALA A 231 21.01 -13.20 1.70
C ALA A 231 21.31 -11.73 2.00
N ALA A 232 21.68 -11.44 3.25
CA ALA A 232 22.32 -10.18 3.57
C ALA A 232 23.64 -10.07 2.78
N ARG A 233 24.04 -8.84 2.53
CA ARG A 233 25.33 -8.42 1.98
C ARG A 233 25.59 -8.78 0.52
N VAL A 234 24.53 -8.91 -0.29
CA VAL A 234 24.60 -9.31 -1.70
C VAL A 234 24.29 -8.18 -2.69
N ALA A 235 23.67 -7.11 -2.23
CA ALA A 235 23.37 -5.89 -2.96
C ALA A 235 24.00 -4.70 -2.23
N THR A 236 24.37 -3.64 -2.94
CA THR A 236 25.02 -2.45 -2.36
C THR A 236 24.04 -1.28 -2.36
N ASP A 237 23.79 -0.62 -1.23
CA ASP A 237 23.06 0.64 -1.17
C ASP A 237 23.88 1.77 -1.84
N ASP A 238 23.20 2.50 -2.72
CA ASP A 238 23.76 3.64 -3.45
C ASP A 238 24.13 4.83 -2.55
N SER A 239 23.55 4.94 -1.35
CA SER A 239 23.71 6.13 -0.51
C SER A 239 24.99 6.12 0.33
N TRP A 240 25.58 4.96 0.62
CA TRP A 240 26.79 4.88 1.45
C TRP A 240 27.81 3.80 1.05
N ASN A 241 27.59 3.09 -0.07
CA ASN A 241 28.40 1.93 -0.48
C ASN A 241 28.41 0.84 0.62
N GLU A 242 27.31 0.77 1.35
CA GLU A 242 26.99 -0.25 2.35
C GLU A 242 26.23 -1.38 1.67
N TYR A 243 26.19 -2.58 2.25
CA TYR A 243 25.45 -3.68 1.64
C TYR A 243 24.04 -3.79 2.22
N ASN A 244 23.08 -4.37 1.49
CA ASN A 244 21.79 -4.73 2.06
C ASN A 244 22.02 -5.58 3.30
N THR A 245 21.40 -5.24 4.41
CA THR A 245 21.64 -5.95 5.68
C THR A 245 20.53 -6.95 6.00
N ALA A 246 19.34 -6.83 5.38
CA ALA A 246 18.28 -7.83 5.50
C ALA A 246 18.45 -9.05 4.57
N SER A 247 17.98 -10.21 5.05
CA SER A 247 17.78 -11.43 4.25
C SER A 247 16.31 -11.85 4.28
N ASN A 248 15.81 -12.45 3.19
CA ASN A 248 14.43 -12.94 3.13
C ASN A 248 14.36 -14.28 2.42
N THR A 249 13.41 -15.12 2.83
CA THR A 249 13.15 -16.43 2.24
C THR A 249 11.65 -16.61 1.96
N TYR A 250 11.34 -16.95 0.71
CA TYR A 250 9.98 -17.18 0.23
C TYR A 250 9.81 -18.63 -0.21
N THR A 251 8.80 -19.34 0.29
CA THR A 251 8.63 -20.78 0.01
C THR A 251 7.28 -21.07 -0.63
N LEU A 252 7.26 -21.90 -1.68
CA LEU A 252 6.07 -22.43 -2.32
C LEU A 252 6.14 -23.96 -2.43
N THR A 253 4.99 -24.63 -2.38
CA THR A 253 4.89 -26.09 -2.57
C THR A 253 4.27 -26.40 -3.93
N ILE A 254 5.00 -27.11 -4.78
CA ILE A 254 4.52 -27.65 -6.06
C ILE A 254 3.86 -29.00 -5.83
N SER A 255 2.58 -29.08 -6.15
CA SER A 255 1.83 -30.34 -6.17
C SER A 255 1.39 -30.70 -7.60
N THR A 256 1.00 -31.96 -7.80
CA THR A 256 0.31 -32.36 -9.03
C THR A 256 -0.91 -31.47 -9.22
N PRO A 257 -1.27 -31.06 -10.46
CA PRO A 257 -2.54 -30.39 -10.69
C PRO A 257 -3.65 -31.31 -10.17
N THR A 258 -4.20 -30.96 -9.01
CA THR A 258 -5.41 -31.59 -8.53
C THR A 258 -6.48 -31.23 -9.56
N THR A 259 -7.22 -32.21 -10.06
CA THR A 259 -8.47 -31.95 -10.76
C THR A 259 -9.43 -31.36 -9.73
N SER A 260 -9.26 -30.07 -9.46
CA SER A 260 -10.09 -29.29 -8.56
C SER A 260 -11.41 -29.00 -9.27
N PRO A 261 -12.56 -29.15 -8.61
CA PRO A 261 -13.87 -28.91 -9.20
C PRO A 261 -14.16 -27.41 -9.19
N CYS A 262 -13.44 -26.62 -9.99
CA CYS A 262 -13.90 -25.26 -10.28
C CYS A 262 -15.18 -25.37 -11.12
N SER A 263 -16.24 -24.73 -10.68
CA SER A 263 -17.51 -24.60 -11.41
C SER A 263 -17.24 -24.01 -12.80
N ARG A 264 -17.78 -24.67 -13.82
CA ARG A 264 -17.66 -24.27 -15.22
C ARG A 264 -18.45 -22.97 -15.45
N PHE A 265 -17.76 -21.83 -15.43
CA PHE A 265 -18.28 -20.53 -15.89
C PHE A 265 -18.00 -20.34 -17.38
N ALA A 266 -18.95 -19.77 -18.14
CA ALA A 266 -18.95 -19.84 -19.61
C ALA A 266 -18.11 -18.75 -20.29
N ILE A 267 -17.70 -17.70 -19.56
CA ILE A 267 -16.82 -16.65 -20.11
C ILE A 267 -15.35 -17.06 -20.10
N LEU A 268 -14.86 -17.62 -19.00
CA LEU A 268 -13.41 -17.71 -18.77
C LEU A 268 -12.82 -19.09 -19.01
N GLY A 269 -13.66 -20.09 -19.30
CA GLY A 269 -13.22 -21.48 -19.31
C GLY A 269 -12.65 -21.88 -17.94
N ASN A 270 -11.91 -22.99 -17.91
CA ASN A 270 -11.26 -23.40 -16.68
C ASN A 270 -10.18 -22.38 -16.27
N CYS A 271 -10.37 -21.69 -15.14
CA CYS A 271 -9.34 -20.90 -14.43
C CYS A 271 -8.98 -19.50 -14.97
N GLY A 272 -9.90 -18.72 -15.54
CA GLY A 272 -9.62 -17.29 -15.79
C GLY A 272 -9.39 -16.45 -14.53
N THR A 273 -8.71 -15.33 -14.72
CA THR A 273 -8.40 -14.34 -13.68
C THR A 273 -8.94 -12.97 -14.07
N ILE A 274 -9.20 -12.16 -13.06
CA ILE A 274 -9.48 -10.73 -13.21
C ILE A 274 -8.46 -9.96 -12.39
N ALA A 275 -7.90 -8.88 -12.93
CA ALA A 275 -7.02 -8.01 -12.18
C ALA A 275 -7.57 -6.59 -12.11
N ILE A 276 -7.37 -5.92 -10.98
CA ILE A 276 -7.50 -4.46 -10.87
C ILE A 276 -6.10 -3.93 -10.63
N ASN A 277 -5.57 -3.13 -11.56
CA ASN A 277 -4.16 -2.78 -11.61
C ASN A 277 -3.27 -4.02 -11.58
N ASN A 278 -2.44 -4.16 -10.55
CA ASN A 278 -1.50 -5.28 -10.40
C ASN A 278 -2.07 -6.41 -9.53
N ASP A 279 -3.24 -6.22 -8.91
CA ASP A 279 -3.84 -7.20 -8.00
C ASP A 279 -4.67 -8.20 -8.81
N VAL A 280 -4.22 -9.46 -8.85
CA VAL A 280 -4.85 -10.52 -9.65
C VAL A 280 -5.73 -11.41 -8.77
N TYR A 281 -7.01 -11.50 -9.13
CA TYR A 281 -8.03 -12.28 -8.44
C TYR A 281 -8.41 -13.52 -9.26
N ARG A 282 -8.43 -14.68 -8.59
CA ARG A 282 -8.94 -15.92 -9.17
C ARG A 282 -10.44 -16.01 -8.98
N ILE A 283 -11.17 -16.17 -10.07
CA ILE A 283 -12.63 -16.23 -10.04
C ILE A 283 -13.07 -17.65 -9.67
N ILE A 284 -13.55 -17.80 -8.43
CA ILE A 284 -14.13 -19.04 -7.93
C ILE A 284 -15.66 -19.02 -7.97
N ASP A 285 -16.27 -17.82 -7.92
CA ASP A 285 -17.73 -17.58 -7.97
C ASP A 285 -18.05 -16.26 -8.69
N THR A 286 -19.29 -16.09 -9.18
CA THR A 286 -19.76 -14.84 -9.82
C THR A 286 -19.85 -13.66 -8.85
N TRP A 287 -19.76 -13.92 -7.55
CA TRP A 287 -19.72 -12.95 -6.47
C TRP A 287 -18.39 -13.11 -5.75
N THR A 288 -17.50 -12.12 -5.89
CA THR A 288 -16.18 -12.17 -5.25
C THR A 288 -15.98 -10.91 -4.41
N ASN A 289 -15.71 -11.10 -3.13
CA ASN A 289 -15.19 -10.03 -2.28
C ASN A 289 -13.70 -9.90 -2.60
N VAL A 290 -13.29 -8.71 -3.02
CA VAL A 290 -11.88 -8.39 -3.28
C VAL A 290 -11.45 -7.26 -2.34
N PRO A 291 -10.16 -7.19 -1.95
CA PRO A 291 -9.62 -6.00 -1.30
C PRO A 291 -9.90 -4.74 -2.11
N THR A 292 -10.16 -3.63 -1.42
CA THR A 292 -10.38 -2.34 -2.05
C THR A 292 -9.07 -1.81 -2.64
N THR A 293 -8.98 -1.66 -3.95
CA THR A 293 -7.88 -0.92 -4.58
C THR A 293 -8.13 0.59 -4.41
N GLU A 294 -7.19 1.30 -3.78
CA GLU A 294 -7.25 2.76 -3.64
C GLU A 294 -6.34 3.45 -4.67
N VAL A 295 -6.86 4.48 -5.36
CA VAL A 295 -6.11 5.27 -6.35
C VAL A 295 -6.41 6.76 -6.20
N LEU A 296 -5.53 7.63 -6.70
CA LEU A 296 -5.76 9.08 -6.71
C LEU A 296 -6.45 9.53 -8.01
N VAL A 297 -7.25 10.60 -7.94
CA VAL A 297 -7.76 11.31 -9.13
C VAL A 297 -6.62 11.63 -10.10
N GLY A 298 -6.82 11.30 -11.38
CA GLY A 298 -5.83 11.48 -12.44
C GLY A 298 -4.85 10.31 -12.64
N GLN A 299 -4.83 9.31 -11.75
CA GLN A 299 -4.05 8.08 -11.98
C GLN A 299 -4.84 7.07 -12.83
N PRO A 300 -4.15 6.29 -13.69
CA PRO A 300 -4.80 5.24 -14.46
C PRO A 300 -5.18 4.05 -13.58
N VAL A 301 -6.42 3.60 -13.72
CA VAL A 301 -6.93 2.33 -13.22
C VAL A 301 -7.07 1.38 -14.38
N THR A 302 -6.60 0.15 -14.20
CA THR A 302 -6.79 -0.91 -15.19
C THR A 302 -7.64 -2.04 -14.63
N VAL A 303 -8.55 -2.57 -15.44
CA VAL A 303 -9.29 -3.81 -15.14
C VAL A 303 -8.98 -4.79 -16.24
N THR A 304 -8.34 -5.90 -15.89
CA THR A 304 -7.84 -6.88 -16.86
C THR A 304 -8.59 -8.20 -16.70
N LEU A 305 -9.19 -8.70 -17.77
CA LEU A 305 -9.69 -10.07 -17.82
C LEU A 305 -8.67 -10.93 -18.54
N SER A 306 -8.29 -12.07 -17.95
CA SER A 306 -7.39 -13.02 -18.58
C SER A 306 -7.94 -14.45 -18.52
N THR A 307 -7.70 -15.20 -19.58
CA THR A 307 -8.03 -16.64 -19.66
C THR A 307 -6.77 -17.44 -19.97
N PRO A 308 -6.26 -18.24 -19.03
CA PRO A 308 -5.13 -19.11 -19.29
C PRO A 308 -5.61 -20.41 -19.95
N ASN A 309 -4.99 -20.76 -21.07
CA ASN A 309 -5.05 -22.04 -21.77
C ASN A 309 -6.33 -22.36 -22.56
N SER A 310 -6.19 -22.36 -23.90
CA SER A 310 -7.04 -23.09 -24.86
C SER A 310 -8.53 -23.09 -24.50
N PRO A 311 -9.19 -21.91 -24.51
CA PRO A 311 -10.59 -21.81 -24.10
C PRO A 311 -11.44 -22.73 -24.98
N THR A 312 -11.98 -23.80 -24.39
CA THR A 312 -12.97 -24.64 -25.05
C THR A 312 -14.29 -23.88 -25.07
N HIS A 313 -14.45 -23.10 -26.13
CA HIS A 313 -15.63 -22.38 -26.63
C HIS A 313 -15.69 -20.86 -26.45
N THR A 314 -15.96 -20.26 -27.62
CA THR A 314 -16.60 -18.96 -27.90
C THR A 314 -15.79 -17.72 -27.58
N LYS A 315 -15.10 -17.23 -28.63
CA LYS A 315 -14.73 -15.83 -28.85
C LYS A 315 -15.73 -14.93 -28.14
N ILE A 316 -15.32 -14.24 -27.08
CA ILE A 316 -16.10 -13.21 -26.40
C ILE A 316 -16.12 -12.02 -27.38
N PRO A 317 -17.20 -11.75 -28.13
CA PRO A 317 -17.23 -10.58 -29.01
C PRO A 317 -17.28 -9.25 -28.27
N PHE A 318 -17.68 -9.28 -27.00
CA PHE A 318 -18.04 -8.09 -26.25
C PHE A 318 -17.76 -8.28 -24.76
N ALA A 319 -17.10 -7.30 -24.15
CA ALA A 319 -16.89 -7.19 -22.71
C ALA A 319 -17.16 -5.74 -22.27
N SER A 320 -17.73 -5.56 -21.09
CA SER A 320 -17.96 -4.25 -20.49
C SER A 320 -17.55 -4.24 -19.02
N VAL A 321 -17.05 -3.10 -18.57
CA VAL A 321 -16.72 -2.82 -17.16
C VAL A 321 -17.59 -1.66 -16.70
N HIS A 322 -18.36 -1.92 -15.65
CA HIS A 322 -19.24 -0.97 -15.00
C HIS A 322 -18.65 -0.57 -13.65
N THR A 323 -18.67 0.72 -13.39
CA THR A 323 -18.14 1.40 -12.19
C THR A 323 -19.22 2.32 -11.64
N GLU A 324 -19.19 2.63 -10.34
CA GLU A 324 -20.21 3.48 -9.68
C GLU A 324 -21.54 2.76 -9.41
N VAL A 325 -21.49 1.58 -8.78
CA VAL A 325 -22.69 0.87 -8.32
C VAL A 325 -22.95 1.22 -6.87
N PHE A 326 -23.71 2.30 -6.64
CA PHE A 326 -24.13 2.67 -5.30
C PHE A 326 -25.22 1.72 -4.78
N SER A 327 -24.99 1.21 -3.58
CA SER A 327 -25.96 0.59 -2.68
C SER A 327 -26.54 -0.78 -3.06
N VAL A 328 -26.72 -1.15 -4.34
CA VAL A 328 -27.19 -2.50 -4.72
C VAL A 328 -26.67 -2.96 -6.11
N PRO A 329 -26.07 -4.15 -6.25
CA PRO A 329 -25.56 -4.71 -7.52
C PRO A 329 -26.58 -4.89 -8.66
N LEU A 330 -27.88 -4.73 -8.38
CA LEU A 330 -28.95 -5.15 -9.29
C LEU A 330 -29.28 -4.13 -10.40
N ASN A 331 -28.76 -2.89 -10.37
CA ASN A 331 -29.06 -1.84 -11.35
C ASN A 331 -27.81 -1.26 -12.05
N TYR A 332 -26.72 -2.03 -12.14
CA TYR A 332 -25.42 -1.59 -12.67
C TYR A 332 -25.46 -1.12 -14.14
N GLU A 333 -26.45 -1.52 -14.93
CA GLU A 333 -26.61 -1.08 -16.33
C GLU A 333 -26.82 0.44 -16.45
N GLN A 334 -27.25 1.10 -15.37
CA GLN A 334 -27.39 2.55 -15.28
C GLN A 334 -26.17 3.23 -14.64
N SER A 335 -25.00 2.58 -14.56
CA SER A 335 -23.79 3.17 -13.96
C SER A 335 -22.79 3.61 -15.04
N ALA A 336 -21.72 4.30 -14.65
CA ALA A 336 -20.65 4.67 -15.57
C ALA A 336 -19.94 3.40 -16.07
N HIS A 337 -19.80 3.23 -17.38
CA HIS A 337 -19.25 1.99 -17.93
C HIS A 337 -18.44 2.19 -19.20
N VAL A 338 -17.55 1.23 -19.45
CA VAL A 338 -16.74 1.12 -20.65
C VAL A 338 -17.12 -0.18 -21.35
N ASP A 339 -17.64 -0.06 -22.56
CA ASP A 339 -17.99 -1.16 -23.44
C ASP A 339 -16.90 -1.37 -24.49
N TYR A 340 -16.53 -2.62 -24.70
CA TYR A 340 -15.54 -2.98 -25.70
C TYR A 340 -16.06 -4.07 -26.63
N SER A 341 -16.21 -3.70 -27.91
CA SER A 341 -16.45 -4.64 -28.99
C SER A 341 -15.12 -5.15 -29.54
N ILE A 342 -14.75 -6.35 -29.12
CA ILE A 342 -13.49 -7.00 -29.48
C ILE A 342 -13.44 -7.30 -30.98
N MET A 343 -14.56 -7.72 -31.58
CA MET A 343 -14.60 -8.04 -33.03
C MET A 343 -14.45 -6.81 -33.93
N ASN A 344 -14.94 -5.66 -33.49
CA ASN A 344 -14.91 -4.43 -34.27
C ASN A 344 -13.78 -3.48 -33.82
N ASN A 345 -13.00 -3.89 -32.81
CA ASN A 345 -12.00 -3.07 -32.12
C ASN A 345 -12.53 -1.67 -31.77
N GLN A 346 -13.76 -1.62 -31.25
CA GLN A 346 -14.47 -0.38 -30.97
C GLN A 346 -14.72 -0.26 -29.48
N VAL A 347 -14.30 0.87 -28.90
CA VAL A 347 -14.59 1.25 -27.52
C VAL A 347 -15.75 2.25 -27.53
N THR A 348 -16.74 2.03 -26.68
CA THR A 348 -17.74 3.03 -26.30
C THR A 348 -17.74 3.16 -24.79
N TYR A 349 -18.05 4.33 -24.25
CA TYR A 349 -18.17 4.49 -22.81
C TYR A 349 -19.27 5.49 -22.46
N VAL A 350 -19.89 5.28 -21.32
CA VAL A 350 -20.86 6.18 -20.72
C VAL A 350 -20.26 6.64 -19.40
N SER A 351 -19.91 7.92 -19.32
CA SER A 351 -19.43 8.53 -18.09
C SER A 351 -20.56 9.31 -17.42
N GLN A 352 -21.30 8.66 -16.53
CA GLN A 352 -22.25 9.39 -15.69
C GLN A 352 -21.50 10.40 -14.82
N SER A 353 -22.12 11.55 -14.57
CA SER A 353 -21.56 12.62 -13.74
C SER A 353 -20.15 13.11 -14.13
N GLN A 354 -19.69 12.83 -15.36
CA GLN A 354 -18.31 13.06 -15.82
C GLN A 354 -17.25 12.37 -14.93
N LEU A 355 -17.54 11.16 -14.43
CA LEU A 355 -16.63 10.37 -13.62
C LEU A 355 -15.28 10.06 -14.29
N PHE A 356 -15.27 9.79 -15.60
CA PHE A 356 -14.05 9.51 -16.36
C PHE A 356 -13.50 10.75 -17.04
N GLN A 357 -12.23 11.04 -16.80
CA GLN A 357 -11.43 11.95 -17.62
C GLN A 357 -11.08 11.29 -18.96
N VAL A 358 -10.68 10.01 -18.91
CA VAL A 358 -10.35 9.19 -20.07
C VAL A 358 -10.82 7.76 -19.78
N ALA A 359 -11.41 7.10 -20.78
CA ALA A 359 -11.77 5.70 -20.70
C ALA A 359 -11.45 5.00 -22.03
N GLY A 360 -10.91 3.78 -21.94
CA GLY A 360 -10.43 3.01 -23.07
C GLY A 360 -10.45 1.51 -22.79
N ALA A 361 -10.33 0.71 -23.84
CA ALA A 361 -10.06 -0.71 -23.70
C ALA A 361 -9.17 -1.20 -24.85
N THR A 362 -8.32 -2.18 -24.55
CA THR A 362 -7.47 -2.86 -25.52
C THR A 362 -7.53 -4.37 -25.27
N HIS A 363 -7.10 -5.17 -26.24
CA HIS A 363 -7.01 -6.62 -26.04
C HIS A 363 -5.74 -7.18 -26.65
N ARG A 364 -5.30 -8.31 -26.10
CA ARG A 364 -4.19 -9.11 -26.61
C ARG A 364 -4.68 -10.53 -26.90
N ILE A 365 -4.38 -11.01 -28.11
CA ILE A 365 -4.66 -12.40 -28.51
C ILE A 365 -3.33 -13.05 -28.88
N VAL A 366 -3.03 -14.17 -28.22
CA VAL A 366 -1.91 -15.04 -28.62
C VAL A 366 -2.49 -16.27 -29.30
N GLN A 367 -2.13 -16.50 -30.57
CA GLN A 367 -2.52 -17.67 -31.34
C GLN A 367 -1.38 -18.69 -31.31
N ASP A 368 -1.74 -19.97 -31.17
CA ASP A 368 -0.82 -21.10 -31.35
C ASP A 368 -0.20 -21.04 -32.76
N PRO A 369 1.13 -21.23 -32.92
CA PRO A 369 1.80 -21.26 -34.22
C PRO A 369 1.24 -22.29 -35.21
N ASP A 370 0.52 -23.32 -34.76
CA ASP A 370 -0.18 -24.31 -35.62
C ASP A 370 -1.64 -23.92 -35.99
N ALA A 371 -2.02 -22.66 -35.71
CA ALA A 371 -3.21 -21.95 -36.18
C ALA A 371 -4.59 -22.54 -35.83
N LYS A 372 -4.67 -23.49 -34.89
CA LYS A 372 -5.94 -24.14 -34.51
C LYS A 372 -6.54 -23.71 -33.18
N ASN A 373 -5.77 -23.13 -32.25
CA ASN A 373 -6.25 -22.75 -30.92
C ASN A 373 -5.73 -21.36 -30.48
N LEU A 374 -6.49 -20.69 -29.61
CA LEU A 374 -6.03 -19.51 -28.89
C LEU A 374 -5.23 -19.99 -27.67
N GLU A 375 -4.00 -19.51 -27.50
CA GLU A 375 -3.19 -19.83 -26.32
C GLU A 375 -3.59 -18.97 -25.12
N MET A 376 -3.87 -17.69 -25.37
CA MET A 376 -4.22 -16.70 -24.35
C MET A 376 -5.12 -15.62 -24.93
N PHE A 377 -6.09 -15.18 -24.14
CA PHE A 377 -6.95 -14.05 -24.43
C PHE A 377 -6.99 -13.11 -23.22
N GLU A 378 -6.69 -11.83 -23.45
CA GLU A 378 -6.64 -10.79 -22.44
C GLU A 378 -7.35 -9.51 -22.94
N VAL A 379 -8.18 -8.91 -22.09
CA VAL A 379 -8.80 -7.59 -22.34
C VAL A 379 -8.46 -6.68 -21.18
N VAL A 380 -7.89 -5.51 -21.49
CA VAL A 380 -7.49 -4.50 -20.52
C VAL A 380 -8.35 -3.27 -20.72
N PHE A 381 -9.18 -2.95 -19.73
CA PHE A 381 -9.90 -1.69 -19.63
C PHE A 381 -9.02 -0.70 -18.89
N THR A 382 -8.94 0.54 -19.37
CA THR A 382 -8.17 1.62 -18.75
C THR A 382 -9.08 2.80 -18.50
N MET A 383 -9.09 3.30 -17.27
CA MET A 383 -9.93 4.40 -16.81
C MET A 383 -9.08 5.41 -16.04
N ILE A 384 -9.24 6.69 -16.33
CA ILE A 384 -8.69 7.79 -15.54
C ILE A 384 -9.87 8.55 -14.96
N PHE A 385 -9.95 8.64 -13.64
CA PHE A 385 -11.06 9.28 -12.94
C PHE A 385 -10.83 10.79 -12.85
N ALA A 386 -11.88 11.57 -13.15
CA ALA A 386 -11.89 13.03 -13.07
C ALA A 386 -12.37 13.55 -11.70
N LYS A 387 -12.96 12.68 -10.87
CA LYS A 387 -13.55 13.00 -9.57
C LYS A 387 -13.24 11.89 -8.55
N PRO A 388 -13.19 12.23 -7.25
CA PRO A 388 -13.12 11.20 -6.21
C PRO A 388 -14.39 10.33 -6.24
N MET A 389 -14.24 9.10 -5.78
CA MET A 389 -15.29 8.09 -5.74
C MET A 389 -15.12 7.29 -4.46
N GLU A 390 -16.14 7.29 -3.60
CA GLU A 390 -16.21 6.39 -2.45
C GLU A 390 -16.18 4.93 -2.90
N THR A 391 -15.85 4.01 -1.97
CA THR A 391 -15.73 2.58 -2.26
C THR A 391 -16.89 2.05 -3.10
N SER A 392 -16.61 1.58 -4.30
CA SER A 392 -17.60 1.18 -5.30
C SER A 392 -17.43 -0.28 -5.73
N HIS A 393 -18.54 -0.89 -6.15
CA HIS A 393 -18.52 -2.22 -6.75
C HIS A 393 -18.13 -2.11 -8.23
N VAL A 394 -17.32 -3.05 -8.70
CA VAL A 394 -16.97 -3.18 -10.12
C VAL A 394 -17.73 -4.38 -10.68
N VAL A 395 -18.48 -4.15 -11.75
CA VAL A 395 -19.23 -5.22 -12.43
C VAL A 395 -18.65 -5.43 -13.81
N VAL A 396 -18.32 -6.67 -14.13
CA VAL A 396 -17.78 -7.04 -15.42
C VAL A 396 -18.77 -7.94 -16.12
N GLU A 397 -19.32 -7.47 -17.24
CA GLU A 397 -20.21 -8.26 -18.08
C GLU A 397 -19.44 -8.68 -19.33
N THR A 398 -19.62 -9.93 -19.77
CA THR A 398 -19.26 -10.28 -21.14
C THR A 398 -20.39 -11.03 -21.82
N LYS A 399 -20.46 -10.92 -23.14
CA LYS A 399 -21.49 -11.58 -23.95
C LYS A 399 -20.83 -12.61 -24.85
N ASN A 400 -21.40 -13.82 -24.89
CA ASN A 400 -20.96 -14.84 -25.85
C ASN A 400 -21.44 -14.53 -27.28
N LYS A 401 -21.05 -15.36 -28.27
CA LYS A 401 -21.46 -15.19 -29.68
C LYS A 401 -22.97 -15.21 -29.94
N PHE A 402 -23.78 -15.64 -28.98
CA PHE A 402 -25.24 -15.68 -29.04
C PHE A 402 -25.89 -14.48 -28.33
N GLY A 403 -25.10 -13.55 -27.80
CA GLY A 403 -25.57 -12.36 -27.09
C GLY A 403 -26.07 -12.61 -25.68
N ILE A 404 -25.81 -13.80 -25.11
CA ILE A 404 -26.17 -14.11 -23.72
C ILE A 404 -25.07 -13.51 -22.82
N PRO A 405 -25.43 -12.59 -21.89
CA PRO A 405 -24.49 -12.03 -20.94
C PRO A 405 -24.19 -13.01 -19.81
N GLU A 406 -22.98 -12.94 -19.29
CA GLU A 406 -22.60 -13.49 -17.99
C GLU A 406 -21.83 -12.40 -17.24
N THR A 407 -22.12 -12.28 -15.95
CA THR A 407 -21.76 -11.10 -15.15
C THR A 407 -20.97 -11.52 -13.92
N LEU A 408 -19.88 -10.81 -13.65
CA LEU A 408 -19.04 -10.95 -12.48
C LEU A 408 -19.16 -9.70 -11.61
N TYR A 409 -19.34 -9.93 -10.32
CA TYR A 409 -19.55 -8.89 -9.31
C TYR A 409 -18.34 -8.85 -8.36
N LEU A 410 -17.56 -7.76 -8.43
CA LEU A 410 -16.46 -7.47 -7.51
C LEU A 410 -16.93 -6.48 -6.46
N MET A 411 -17.03 -6.93 -5.22
CA MET A 411 -17.60 -6.10 -4.15
C MET A 411 -16.55 -5.19 -3.53
N SER A 412 -16.93 -3.91 -3.32
CA SER A 412 -16.07 -2.89 -2.69
C SER A 412 -14.68 -2.76 -3.30
N ALA A 413 -14.57 -2.94 -4.62
CA ALA A 413 -13.31 -3.24 -5.28
C ALA A 413 -12.43 -2.02 -5.57
N LEU A 414 -13.02 -0.82 -5.67
CA LEU A 414 -12.28 0.38 -6.09
C LEU A 414 -12.73 1.61 -5.30
N LYS A 415 -11.75 2.41 -4.85
CA LYS A 415 -11.96 3.72 -4.24
C LYS A 415 -11.00 4.73 -4.88
N VAL A 416 -11.51 5.92 -5.19
CA VAL A 416 -10.73 7.00 -5.81
C VAL A 416 -10.66 8.18 -4.83
N ASN A 417 -9.49 8.42 -4.28
CA ASN A 417 -9.23 9.49 -3.31
C ASN A 417 -8.87 10.80 -4.03
N GLU A 418 -9.11 11.93 -3.35
CA GLU A 418 -8.71 13.25 -3.84
C GLU A 418 -7.19 13.38 -3.95
N ASN A 419 -6.72 14.07 -4.99
CA ASN A 419 -5.32 14.42 -5.15
C ASN A 419 -5.04 15.81 -4.54
N LEU A 420 -4.58 15.85 -3.29
CA LEU A 420 -4.30 17.09 -2.54
C LEU A 420 -3.25 18.00 -3.21
N GLN A 421 -2.33 17.46 -4.03
CA GLN A 421 -1.35 18.28 -4.75
C GLN A 421 -1.96 19.05 -5.93
N GLN A 422 -3.06 18.58 -6.53
CA GLN A 422 -3.80 19.37 -7.53
C GLN A 422 -4.68 20.44 -6.88
N ALA A 423 -5.20 20.21 -5.67
CA ALA A 423 -6.01 21.18 -4.92
C ALA A 423 -5.22 22.47 -4.60
N LEU A 424 -3.96 22.36 -4.15
CA LEU A 424 -3.07 23.51 -3.92
C LEU A 424 -2.75 24.27 -5.22
N THR A 425 -2.54 23.55 -6.34
CA THR A 425 -2.32 24.23 -7.63
C THR A 425 -3.58 24.90 -8.19
N LEU A 426 -4.80 24.45 -7.85
CA LEU A 426 -6.02 25.17 -8.23
C LEU A 426 -6.19 26.45 -7.41
N GLU A 427 -5.87 26.41 -6.12
CA GLU A 427 -5.94 27.57 -5.22
C GLU A 427 -4.87 28.63 -5.59
N GLU A 428 -3.67 28.19 -6.00
CA GLU A 428 -2.61 29.07 -6.50
C GLU A 428 -2.84 29.52 -7.96
N LYS A 429 -3.43 28.69 -8.84
CA LYS A 429 -3.86 29.10 -10.18
C LYS A 429 -5.03 30.09 -10.15
N SER A 430 -5.85 30.09 -9.09
CA SER A 430 -6.90 31.11 -8.88
C SER A 430 -6.33 32.52 -8.64
N LYS A 431 -5.02 32.63 -8.33
CA LYS A 431 -4.34 33.92 -8.05
C LYS A 431 -3.64 34.53 -9.27
N PHE A 432 -3.59 33.86 -10.42
CA PHE A 432 -3.07 34.41 -11.66
C PHE A 432 -4.17 34.55 -12.72
N SER A 433 -4.73 35.76 -12.79
CA SER A 433 -5.51 36.21 -13.95
C SER A 433 -4.61 36.24 -15.19
N ILE A 434 -4.87 35.34 -16.14
CA ILE A 434 -4.48 35.50 -17.54
C ILE A 434 -5.76 35.38 -18.36
N VAL A 435 -6.07 36.50 -19.02
CA VAL A 435 -7.13 36.65 -20.01
C VAL A 435 -6.76 35.87 -21.28
N ASP A 436 -7.58 34.91 -21.70
CA ASP A 436 -7.82 34.61 -23.12
C ASP A 436 -9.10 33.73 -23.30
N PRO A 437 -9.68 33.61 -24.50
CA PRO A 437 -10.99 34.13 -24.84
C PRO A 437 -12.12 33.10 -24.78
N GLU A 438 -13.32 33.60 -24.52
CA GLU A 438 -14.62 32.91 -24.62
C GLU A 438 -14.71 31.86 -25.75
N SER A 439 -14.83 30.58 -25.37
CA SER A 439 -15.58 29.61 -26.15
C SER A 439 -17.00 29.49 -25.58
N VAL A 440 -17.80 30.54 -25.73
CA VAL A 440 -19.24 30.42 -25.49
C VAL A 440 -19.79 29.52 -26.61
N MET A 441 -20.17 28.28 -26.27
CA MET A 441 -20.98 27.48 -27.18
C MET A 441 -22.24 28.29 -27.50
N LYS A 442 -22.46 28.56 -28.79
CA LYS A 442 -23.64 29.34 -29.23
C LYS A 442 -24.92 28.63 -28.80
N PRO A 443 -25.88 29.34 -28.18
CA PRO A 443 -27.18 28.76 -27.82
C PRO A 443 -27.88 28.17 -29.05
N LEU A 444 -28.59 27.05 -28.85
CA LEU A 444 -29.37 26.42 -29.90
C LEU A 444 -30.54 27.31 -30.32
N GLY A 445 -31.01 27.18 -31.56
CA GLY A 445 -31.95 28.13 -32.18
C GLY A 445 -33.35 28.26 -31.54
N PHE A 446 -33.67 27.52 -30.48
CA PHE A 446 -34.89 27.71 -29.69
C PHE A 446 -34.71 28.76 -28.57
N VAL A 447 -33.47 29.16 -28.30
CA VAL A 447 -33.09 30.11 -27.26
C VAL A 447 -33.21 31.51 -27.83
N ASP A 448 -34.06 32.31 -27.19
CA ASP A 448 -34.31 33.70 -27.51
C ASP A 448 -33.17 34.53 -26.90
N PRO A 449 -32.33 35.19 -27.70
CA PRO A 449 -31.19 35.96 -27.19
C PRO A 449 -31.60 37.13 -26.28
N GLU A 450 -32.85 37.58 -26.33
CA GLU A 450 -33.36 38.67 -25.49
C GLU A 450 -33.87 38.18 -24.12
N LYS A 451 -33.92 36.87 -23.89
CA LYS A 451 -34.35 36.29 -22.61
C LYS A 451 -33.18 35.80 -21.78
N ASP A 452 -33.28 36.05 -20.48
CA ASP A 452 -32.30 35.57 -19.51
C ASP A 452 -32.24 34.02 -19.52
N PRO A 453 -31.05 33.41 -19.57
CA PRO A 453 -30.91 31.94 -19.56
C PRO A 453 -31.59 31.25 -18.37
N SER A 454 -31.67 31.91 -17.20
CA SER A 454 -32.40 31.39 -16.03
C SER A 454 -33.88 31.12 -16.30
N HIS A 455 -34.48 31.82 -17.27
CA HIS A 455 -35.84 31.53 -17.73
C HIS A 455 -35.97 30.09 -18.24
N TYR A 456 -35.01 29.63 -19.04
CA TYR A 456 -35.04 28.31 -19.66
C TYR A 456 -34.73 27.20 -18.65
N VAL A 457 -33.79 27.45 -17.74
CA VAL A 457 -33.49 26.55 -16.61
C VAL A 457 -34.72 26.38 -15.72
N LYS A 458 -35.36 27.49 -15.35
CA LYS A 458 -36.58 27.47 -14.52
C LYS A 458 -37.69 26.68 -15.19
N ARG A 459 -37.93 26.86 -16.49
CA ARG A 459 -38.94 26.09 -17.23
C ARG A 459 -38.60 24.61 -17.31
N TYR A 460 -37.33 24.27 -17.50
CA TYR A 460 -36.86 22.89 -17.53
C TYR A 460 -37.06 22.18 -16.18
N LEU A 461 -36.80 22.87 -15.07
CA LEU A 461 -36.96 22.31 -13.72
C LEU A 461 -38.41 22.27 -13.23
N THR A 462 -39.22 23.27 -13.59
CA THR A 462 -40.57 23.45 -13.00
C THR A 462 -41.73 23.05 -13.91
N GLU A 463 -41.53 22.92 -15.24
CA GLU A 463 -42.58 22.54 -16.18
C GLU A 463 -42.31 21.14 -16.79
N PRO A 464 -42.98 20.07 -16.32
CA PRO A 464 -42.75 18.71 -16.82
C PRO A 464 -42.94 18.57 -18.34
N LYS A 465 -43.91 19.29 -18.91
CA LYS A 465 -44.15 19.30 -20.36
C LYS A 465 -43.01 19.94 -21.16
N TYR A 466 -42.34 20.94 -20.58
CA TYR A 466 -41.19 21.58 -21.21
C TYR A 466 -39.97 20.68 -21.13
N LYS A 467 -39.76 20.02 -19.98
CA LYS A 467 -38.73 19.00 -19.79
C LYS A 467 -38.86 17.84 -20.79
N GLU A 468 -40.04 17.22 -20.88
CA GLU A 468 -40.31 16.14 -21.84
C GLU A 468 -40.13 16.59 -23.30
N TRP A 469 -40.53 17.83 -23.62
CA TRP A 469 -40.30 18.39 -24.95
C TRP A 469 -38.81 18.57 -25.23
N PHE A 470 -38.04 19.11 -24.27
CA PHE A 470 -36.60 19.31 -24.42
C PHE A 470 -35.86 17.97 -24.59
N ASP A 471 -36.08 17.03 -23.67
CA ASP A 471 -35.43 15.72 -23.66
C ASP A 471 -35.69 14.93 -24.95
N ARG A 472 -36.90 15.08 -25.53
CA ARG A 472 -37.26 14.42 -26.78
C ARG A 472 -36.66 15.08 -28.02
N ASN A 473 -36.53 16.40 -28.06
CA ASN A 473 -36.06 17.12 -29.25
C ASN A 473 -34.54 17.33 -29.27
N PHE A 474 -33.89 17.32 -28.11
CA PHE A 474 -32.45 17.54 -27.94
C PHE A 474 -31.81 16.46 -27.05
N PRO A 475 -31.95 15.16 -27.37
CA PRO A 475 -31.53 14.06 -26.48
C PRO A 475 -30.02 13.99 -26.24
N THR A 476 -29.21 14.69 -27.04
CA THR A 476 -27.74 14.74 -26.93
C THR A 476 -27.23 16.00 -26.26
N TYR A 477 -28.11 16.90 -25.80
CA TYR A 477 -27.74 18.16 -25.15
C TYR A 477 -28.28 18.19 -23.73
N THR A 478 -27.48 18.73 -22.82
CA THR A 478 -28.01 19.18 -21.53
C THR A 478 -28.69 20.54 -21.70
N ILE A 479 -29.58 20.91 -20.77
CA ILE A 479 -30.26 22.22 -20.86
C ILE A 479 -29.29 23.39 -20.79
N TYR A 480 -28.21 23.29 -20.01
CA TYR A 480 -27.22 24.37 -19.88
C TYR A 480 -26.32 24.47 -21.12
N ASP A 481 -25.94 23.34 -21.74
CA ASP A 481 -25.23 23.35 -23.02
C ASP A 481 -26.09 23.94 -24.14
N ALA A 482 -27.39 23.62 -24.13
CA ALA A 482 -28.34 24.08 -25.14
C ALA A 482 -28.60 25.59 -25.07
N ILE A 483 -28.55 26.18 -23.88
CA ILE A 483 -28.77 27.62 -23.65
C ILE A 483 -27.48 28.43 -23.52
N GLY A 484 -26.32 27.79 -23.61
CA GLY A 484 -25.01 28.43 -23.66
C GLY A 484 -24.54 28.99 -22.31
N ILE A 485 -24.91 28.34 -21.20
CA ILE A 485 -24.41 28.68 -19.86
C ILE A 485 -23.56 27.54 -19.29
N THR A 486 -22.70 27.88 -18.33
CA THR A 486 -21.86 26.91 -17.62
C THR A 486 -22.66 26.08 -16.62
N PHE A 487 -22.14 24.90 -16.26
CA PHE A 487 -22.75 24.06 -15.22
C PHE A 487 -22.82 24.75 -13.85
N ALA A 488 -21.86 25.63 -13.54
CA ALA A 488 -21.86 26.41 -12.31
C ALA A 488 -23.03 27.41 -12.27
N GLU A 489 -23.29 28.12 -13.37
CA GLU A 489 -24.44 29.04 -13.47
C GLU A 489 -25.77 28.28 -13.39
N TYR A 490 -25.85 27.07 -13.97
CA TYR A 490 -27.02 26.20 -13.82
C TYR A 490 -27.29 25.82 -12.36
N GLN A 491 -26.26 25.41 -11.61
CA GLN A 491 -26.39 25.06 -10.19
C GLN A 491 -26.81 26.25 -9.32
N GLU A 492 -26.29 27.45 -9.62
CA GLU A 492 -26.70 28.65 -8.91
C GLU A 492 -28.20 28.92 -9.11
N ILE A 493 -28.71 28.81 -10.34
CA ILE A 493 -30.13 28.97 -10.64
C ILE A 493 -30.98 27.87 -9.99
N GLU A 494 -30.51 26.62 -10.01
CA GLU A 494 -31.19 25.49 -9.37
C GLU A 494 -31.29 25.67 -7.85
N SER A 495 -30.21 26.10 -7.20
CA SER A 495 -30.18 26.38 -5.76
C SER A 495 -31.14 27.51 -5.34
N GLN A 496 -31.38 28.48 -6.21
CA GLN A 496 -32.33 29.57 -5.96
C GLN A 496 -33.80 29.15 -6.15
N LEU A 497 -34.05 27.97 -6.72
CA LEU A 497 -35.40 27.42 -6.96
C LEU A 497 -35.83 26.40 -5.90
N VAL A 498 -34.92 25.92 -5.07
CA VAL A 498 -35.21 25.02 -3.94
C VAL A 498 -35.36 25.89 -2.68
N ASP A 499 -36.58 25.98 -2.14
CA ASP A 499 -36.79 26.58 -0.82
C ASP A 499 -35.96 25.82 0.23
N PRO A 500 -35.23 26.50 1.15
CA PRO A 500 -34.49 25.81 2.19
C PRO A 500 -35.47 25.03 3.08
N GLU A 501 -35.20 23.73 3.28
CA GLU A 501 -35.96 22.87 4.20
C GLU A 501 -36.04 23.51 5.60
N PRO A 502 -37.19 23.41 6.29
CA PRO A 502 -37.32 23.95 7.63
C PRO A 502 -36.45 23.16 8.60
N GLU A 503 -35.65 23.89 9.39
CA GLU A 503 -34.82 23.35 10.47
C GLU A 503 -35.65 22.41 11.37
N MET A 504 -35.26 21.14 11.44
CA MET A 504 -35.78 20.18 12.41
C MET A 504 -35.36 20.61 13.81
N ASP A 505 -36.34 20.98 14.63
CA ASP A 505 -36.21 21.19 16.08
C ASP A 505 -35.54 19.96 16.74
N PRO A 506 -34.59 20.13 17.69
CA PRO A 506 -33.94 19.00 18.34
C PRO A 506 -34.93 18.22 19.20
N GLU A 507 -34.99 16.89 19.00
CA GLU A 507 -35.79 15.98 19.82
C GLU A 507 -35.35 16.03 21.30
N PRO A 508 -36.29 15.92 22.26
CA PRO A 508 -35.97 15.95 23.69
C PRO A 508 -35.25 14.67 24.13
N GLU A 509 -34.21 14.85 24.95
CA GLU A 509 -33.42 13.80 25.59
C GLU A 509 -34.33 12.77 26.28
N MET A 510 -34.24 11.49 25.87
CA MET A 510 -34.86 10.38 26.58
C MET A 510 -34.13 10.18 27.92
N GLU A 511 -34.83 10.47 29.02
CA GLU A 511 -34.43 10.11 30.38
C GLU A 511 -34.17 8.60 30.48
N MET A 512 -32.97 8.26 30.96
CA MET A 512 -32.53 6.91 31.24
C MET A 512 -33.23 6.42 32.52
N ASP A 513 -34.26 5.59 32.37
CA ASP A 513 -34.93 4.92 33.51
C ASP A 513 -33.94 3.93 34.17
N PRO A 514 -33.86 3.85 35.51
CA PRO A 514 -32.81 3.11 36.19
C PRO A 514 -33.00 1.59 36.10
N GLU A 515 -31.87 0.87 36.02
CA GLU A 515 -31.79 -0.59 35.98
C GLU A 515 -32.56 -1.26 37.16
N PRO A 516 -33.22 -2.41 36.93
CA PRO A 516 -33.87 -3.15 38.02
C PRO A 516 -32.83 -3.82 38.92
N GLU A 517 -32.91 -3.53 40.22
CA GLU A 517 -32.13 -4.14 41.30
C GLU A 517 -32.23 -5.67 41.25
N MET A 518 -31.08 -6.36 41.13
CA MET A 518 -30.99 -7.80 41.38
C MET A 518 -31.21 -8.06 42.87
N GLU A 519 -32.34 -8.67 43.22
CA GLU A 519 -32.60 -9.23 44.55
C GLU A 519 -31.55 -10.30 44.88
N MET A 520 -30.68 -9.99 45.86
CA MET A 520 -29.84 -10.96 46.56
C MET A 520 -30.73 -11.90 47.38
N ASP A 521 -30.75 -13.18 47.01
CA ASP A 521 -31.24 -14.26 47.88
C ASP A 521 -30.32 -14.37 49.13
N PRO A 522 -30.87 -14.48 50.36
CA PRO A 522 -30.07 -14.41 51.58
C PRO A 522 -29.36 -15.72 51.91
N GLU A 523 -28.04 -15.64 52.16
CA GLU A 523 -27.28 -16.68 52.84
C GLU A 523 -27.80 -16.89 54.29
N PRO A 524 -28.03 -18.13 54.74
CA PRO A 524 -28.46 -18.40 56.10
C PRO A 524 -27.25 -18.53 57.05
N GLU A 525 -27.21 -17.66 58.07
CA GLU A 525 -26.25 -17.74 59.18
C GLU A 525 -26.60 -18.83 60.23
N PRO A 526 -25.63 -19.26 61.06
CA PRO A 526 -25.44 -20.66 61.41
C PRO A 526 -26.11 -21.07 62.72
N THR A 527 -26.52 -22.33 62.83
CA THR A 527 -26.80 -22.95 64.13
C THR A 527 -26.13 -24.32 64.31
N LYS A 528 -25.61 -24.49 65.52
CA LYS A 528 -24.74 -25.55 66.01
C LYS A 528 -25.42 -26.93 66.01
N LYS A 529 -24.58 -27.95 65.89
CA LYS A 529 -24.81 -29.38 66.19
C LYS A 529 -25.79 -29.61 67.35
N GLU A 530 -26.80 -30.47 67.14
CA GLU A 530 -26.96 -31.68 67.95
C GLU A 530 -27.87 -32.75 67.33
N LYS A 531 -27.66 -33.97 67.80
CA LYS A 531 -28.08 -35.26 67.26
C LYS A 531 -29.56 -35.55 67.46
N SER A 532 -30.03 -36.55 66.69
CA SER A 532 -30.82 -37.72 67.16
C SER A 532 -32.28 -37.83 66.69
N LYS A 533 -32.48 -38.77 65.77
CA LYS A 533 -33.51 -39.85 65.75
C LYS A 533 -34.93 -39.49 66.20
N ARG A 534 -35.92 -39.66 65.32
CA ARG A 534 -36.75 -40.88 65.19
C ARG A 534 -37.87 -40.70 64.16
N GLN A 535 -37.94 -41.68 63.26
CA GLN A 535 -39.13 -42.38 62.72
C GLN A 535 -40.48 -41.66 62.57
N ARG A 536 -40.99 -41.78 61.33
CA ARG A 536 -42.37 -42.14 60.92
C ARG A 536 -43.44 -41.13 61.35
N ARG A 537 -44.23 -40.62 60.42
CA ARG A 537 -45.14 -41.41 59.58
C ARG A 537 -45.66 -40.58 58.42
#